data_AF-A0A936VPD4-F1
#
_entry.id   AF-A0A936VPD4-F1
#
_cell.length_a   1.000
_cell.length_b   1.000
_cell.length_c   1.000
_cell.angle_alpha   90.00
_cell.angle_beta   90.00
_cell.angle_gamma   90.00
#
_symmetry.space_group_name_H-M   'P 1'
#
loop_
_entity.id
_entity.type
_entity.pdbx_description
1 polymer ?
#
loop_
_entity_poly.entity_id
_entity_poly.type
_entity_poly.pdbx_seq_one_letter_code
_entity_poly.pdbx_strand_id
1 'polypeptide(L)'
;MAETTNWSLCAIRSDSGNACAFSDEEILNFVNDARPLLVPIDAPLSLPKNQRTVHDRSGEHQRDCDRELLRQGIRFFPITLGPMRMLTEPGLALKTTLMSTGYQSVDSYPSAEQDLRQEV
;
A
#
# COMPACT_ATOMS: atom_id res chain seq x y z
N MET A 1 13.03 -21.86 -2.80
CA MET A 1 13.87 -20.69 -2.49
C MET A 1 12.97 -19.50 -2.66
N ALA A 2 12.63 -18.82 -1.57
CA ALA A 2 11.67 -17.72 -1.59
C ALA A 2 12.26 -16.56 -2.41
N GLU A 3 11.56 -16.16 -3.47
CA GLU A 3 11.87 -14.93 -4.20
C GLU A 3 11.64 -13.76 -3.25
N THR A 4 12.73 -13.18 -2.77
CA THR A 4 12.72 -11.97 -1.94
C THR A 4 12.18 -10.84 -2.80
N THR A 5 10.88 -10.58 -2.70
CA THR A 5 10.28 -9.39 -3.29
C THR A 5 10.78 -8.23 -2.42
N ASN A 6 11.78 -7.50 -2.90
CA ASN A 6 12.37 -6.38 -2.19
C ASN A 6 11.30 -5.30 -1.99
N TRP A 7 10.72 -5.24 -0.80
CA TRP A 7 9.89 -4.13 -0.39
C TRP A 7 10.81 -3.04 0.14
N SER A 8 10.53 -1.79 -0.21
CA SER A 8 11.13 -0.64 0.47
C SER A 8 10.04 0.04 1.26
N LEU A 9 9.94 -0.29 2.56
CA LEU A 9 9.06 0.44 3.47
C LEU A 9 9.79 1.70 3.94
N CYS A 10 9.29 2.86 3.55
CA CYS A 10 9.73 4.13 4.12
C CYS A 10 8.79 4.47 5.29
N ALA A 11 9.21 4.23 6.55
CA ALA A 11 8.49 4.82 7.69
C ALA A 11 9.13 6.15 8.07
N ILE A 12 8.31 7.19 8.09
CA ILE A 12 8.74 8.55 8.44
C ILE A 12 8.72 8.67 9.97
N ARG A 13 9.91 8.70 10.58
CA ARG A 13 10.10 9.14 11.98
C ARG A 13 9.99 10.67 12.04
N SER A 14 9.47 11.24 13.14
CA SER A 14 9.39 12.70 13.28
C SER A 14 10.77 13.38 13.40
N ASP A 15 11.85 12.59 13.43
CA ASP A 15 13.26 12.95 13.31
C ASP A 15 13.91 12.10 12.18
N SER A 16 13.44 12.36 10.95
CA SER A 16 14.16 12.26 9.67
C SER A 16 15.26 11.20 9.58
N GLY A 17 14.89 9.95 9.29
CA GLY A 17 15.80 8.89 8.85
C GLY A 17 15.09 7.94 7.89
N ASN A 18 15.79 7.47 6.85
CA ASN A 18 15.32 6.42 5.95
C ASN A 18 15.93 5.09 6.41
N ALA A 19 15.13 4.04 6.46
CA ALA A 19 15.60 2.67 6.70
C ALA A 19 15.08 1.75 5.58
N CYS A 20 15.82 0.70 5.28
CA CYS A 20 15.38 -0.35 4.37
C CYS A 20 15.11 -1.62 5.19
N ALA A 21 13.94 -2.21 4.99
CA ALA A 21 13.55 -3.51 5.54
C ALA A 21 13.13 -4.40 4.38
N PHE A 22 13.60 -5.64 4.34
CA PHE A 22 13.45 -6.58 3.22
C PHE A 22 12.58 -7.78 3.57
N SER A 23 12.09 -7.86 4.82
CA SER A 23 11.23 -8.92 5.31
C SER A 23 10.10 -8.37 6.19
N ASP A 24 9.03 -9.16 6.34
CA ASP A 24 7.88 -8.79 7.17
C ASP A 24 8.32 -8.58 8.62
N GLU A 25 9.25 -9.41 9.11
CA GLU A 25 9.78 -9.32 10.46
C GLU A 25 10.55 -8.00 10.67
N GLU A 26 11.43 -7.63 9.74
CA GLU A 26 12.16 -6.35 9.82
C GLU A 26 11.21 -5.15 9.78
N ILE A 27 10.18 -5.22 8.93
CA ILE A 27 9.14 -4.19 8.84
C ILE A 27 8.38 -4.07 10.16
N LEU A 28 7.92 -5.19 10.72
CA LEU A 28 7.13 -5.19 11.96
C LEU A 28 7.96 -4.71 13.15
N ASN A 29 9.22 -5.14 13.24
CA ASN A 29 10.15 -4.65 14.26
C ASN A 29 10.36 -3.14 14.13
N PHE A 30 10.57 -2.64 12.90
CA PHE A 30 10.76 -1.22 12.64
C PHE A 30 9.51 -0.39 13.01
N VAL A 31 8.32 -0.85 12.65
CA VAL A 31 7.06 -0.20 13.05
C VAL A 31 6.89 -0.22 14.56
N ASN A 32 7.22 -1.34 15.21
CA ASN A 32 7.08 -1.48 16.65
C ASN A 32 8.04 -0.57 17.44
N ASP A 33 9.26 -0.39 16.94
CA ASP A 33 10.24 0.52 17.52
C ASP A 33 9.86 1.99 17.29
N ALA A 34 9.36 2.32 16.10
CA ALA A 34 8.97 3.67 15.73
C ALA A 34 7.64 4.12 16.38
N ARG A 35 6.76 3.18 16.71
CA ARG A 35 5.40 3.41 17.26
C ARG A 35 4.61 4.51 16.51
N PRO A 36 4.47 4.42 15.18
CA PRO A 36 3.78 5.47 14.42
C PRO A 36 2.27 5.46 14.69
N LEU A 37 1.64 6.62 14.51
CA LEU A 37 0.17 6.74 14.55
C LEU A 37 -0.49 6.09 13.31
N LEU A 38 0.22 6.06 12.18
CA LEU A 38 -0.26 5.57 10.89
C LEU A 38 0.88 5.00 10.05
N VAL A 39 0.65 3.86 9.40
CA VAL A 39 1.61 3.20 8.50
C VAL A 39 1.08 3.21 7.06
N PRO A 40 1.48 4.20 6.23
CA PRO A 40 1.17 4.17 4.80
C PRO A 40 1.95 3.06 4.09
N ILE A 41 1.29 2.33 3.19
CA ILE A 41 1.94 1.32 2.33
C ILE A 41 1.64 1.67 0.88
N ASP A 42 2.70 1.75 0.06
CA ASP A 42 2.60 1.94 -1.39
C ASP A 42 2.16 0.65 -2.08
N ALA A 43 0.88 0.29 -1.89
CA ALA A 43 0.22 -0.83 -2.52
C ALA A 43 -1.31 -0.65 -2.49
N PRO A 44 -2.05 -1.21 -3.45
CA PRO A 44 -3.52 -1.23 -3.42
C PRO A 44 -4.11 -2.06 -2.27
N LEU A 45 -4.15 -1.56 -1.04
CA LEU A 45 -4.58 -2.32 0.16
C LEU A 45 -6.09 -2.53 0.32
N SER A 46 -6.86 -2.36 -0.75
CA SER A 46 -8.32 -2.49 -0.76
C SER A 46 -8.74 -3.16 -2.06
N LEU A 47 -9.68 -4.10 -1.99
CA LEU A 47 -10.23 -4.76 -3.18
C LEU A 47 -11.38 -3.94 -3.79
N PRO A 48 -11.61 -4.04 -5.11
CA PRO A 48 -12.82 -3.51 -5.73
C PRO A 48 -14.09 -4.09 -5.11
N LYS A 49 -15.18 -3.33 -5.18
CA LYS A 49 -16.48 -3.75 -4.62
C LYS A 49 -16.88 -5.09 -5.23
N ASN A 50 -17.34 -6.01 -4.36
CA ASN A 50 -17.79 -7.36 -4.69
C ASN A 50 -16.70 -8.36 -5.09
N GLN A 51 -15.41 -8.00 -5.03
CA GLN A 51 -14.31 -8.96 -5.21
C GLN A 51 -13.88 -9.57 -3.87
N ARG A 52 -13.63 -10.88 -3.86
CA ARG A 52 -13.12 -11.60 -2.67
C ARG A 52 -11.61 -11.70 -2.64
N THR A 53 -10.97 -11.69 -3.80
CA THR A 53 -9.52 -11.84 -3.94
C THR A 53 -8.99 -10.90 -5.01
N VAL A 54 -7.69 -10.61 -4.95
CA VAL A 54 -6.97 -9.82 -5.97
C VAL A 54 -6.99 -10.50 -7.35
N HIS A 55 -7.18 -11.82 -7.38
CA HIS A 55 -7.29 -12.62 -8.59
C HIS A 55 -8.71 -12.68 -9.17
N ASP A 56 -9.71 -12.18 -8.44
CA ASP A 56 -11.08 -12.13 -8.93
C ASP A 56 -11.14 -11.18 -10.13
N ARG A 57 -11.52 -11.72 -11.28
CA ARG A 57 -11.68 -10.98 -12.53
C ARG A 57 -13.13 -10.68 -12.83
N SER A 58 -14.04 -11.13 -11.97
CA SER A 58 -15.47 -10.92 -12.14
C SER A 58 -15.89 -9.64 -11.41
N GLY A 59 -16.61 -8.77 -12.12
CA GLY A 59 -17.15 -7.53 -11.56
C GLY A 59 -16.28 -6.30 -11.74
N GLU A 60 -16.63 -5.24 -11.00
CA GLU A 60 -16.02 -3.92 -11.10
C GLU A 60 -14.52 -3.97 -10.81
N HIS A 61 -13.72 -3.33 -11.65
CA HIS A 61 -12.27 -3.29 -11.52
C HIS A 61 -11.77 -2.06 -10.74
N GLN A 62 -12.66 -1.08 -10.51
CA GLN A 62 -12.30 0.20 -9.92
C GLN A 62 -12.77 0.28 -8.47
N ARG A 63 -11.85 0.71 -7.61
CA ARG A 63 -12.10 1.06 -6.22
C ARG A 63 -12.63 2.49 -6.11
N ASP A 64 -13.08 2.85 -4.92
CA ASP A 64 -13.60 4.21 -4.67
C ASP A 64 -12.49 5.25 -4.85
N CYS A 65 -11.24 4.94 -4.43
CA CYS A 65 -10.07 5.78 -4.67
C CYS A 65 -9.73 5.91 -6.17
N ASP A 66 -9.79 4.81 -6.92
CA ASP A 66 -9.52 4.81 -8.37
C ASP A 66 -10.46 5.77 -9.11
N ARG A 67 -11.74 5.81 -8.73
CA ARG A 67 -12.72 6.73 -9.33
C ARG A 67 -12.43 8.19 -9.03
N GLU A 68 -11.96 8.50 -7.82
CA GLU A 68 -11.58 9.86 -7.46
C GLU A 68 -10.33 10.30 -8.23
N LEU A 69 -9.31 9.45 -8.33
CA LEU A 69 -8.12 9.73 -9.14
C LEU A 69 -8.47 10.01 -10.60
N LEU A 70 -9.39 9.23 -11.20
CA LEU A 70 -9.88 9.51 -12.56
C LEU A 70 -10.62 10.84 -12.66
N ARG A 71 -11.43 11.23 -11.65
CA ARG A 71 -12.12 12.54 -11.63
C ARG A 71 -11.14 13.71 -11.62
N GLN A 72 -10.00 13.54 -10.96
CA GLN A 72 -8.91 14.52 -10.88
C GLN A 72 -7.99 14.45 -12.13
N GLY A 73 -8.24 13.55 -13.09
CA GLY A 73 -7.38 13.39 -14.27
C GLY A 73 -6.04 12.70 -14.00
N ILE A 74 -5.87 12.11 -12.82
CA ILE A 74 -4.64 11.44 -12.39
C ILE A 74 -4.62 10.01 -12.94
N ARG A 75 -3.50 9.64 -13.58
CA ARG A 75 -3.28 8.29 -14.10
C ARG A 75 -2.72 7.40 -13.00
N PHE A 76 -3.21 6.17 -12.92
CA PHE A 76 -2.71 5.16 -11.98
C PHE A 76 -2.69 3.78 -12.63
N PHE A 77 -1.98 2.85 -11.98
CA PHE A 77 -1.97 1.45 -12.37
C PHE A 77 -3.13 0.71 -11.66
N PRO A 78 -4.05 0.09 -12.40
CA PRO A 78 -5.19 -0.59 -11.79
C PRO A 78 -4.73 -1.83 -11.02
N ILE A 79 -5.42 -2.15 -9.93
CA ILE A 79 -5.18 -3.35 -9.12
C ILE A 79 -5.26 -4.65 -9.93
N THR A 80 -5.99 -4.64 -11.06
CA THR A 80 -6.13 -5.78 -11.96
C THR A 80 -4.91 -6.03 -12.86
N LEU A 81 -3.91 -5.15 -12.83
CA LEU A 81 -2.64 -5.32 -13.53
C LEU A 81 -1.77 -6.36 -12.80
N GLY A 82 -1.17 -7.31 -13.54
CA GLY A 82 -0.40 -8.42 -12.97
C GLY A 82 0.64 -8.00 -11.90
N PRO A 83 1.55 -7.07 -12.21
CA PRO A 83 2.47 -6.49 -11.24
C PRO A 83 1.80 -5.91 -9.98
N MET A 84 0.69 -5.19 -10.13
CA MET A 84 -0.02 -4.62 -8.98
C MET A 84 -0.61 -5.71 -8.08
N ARG A 85 -1.06 -6.83 -8.66
CA ARG A 85 -1.52 -7.99 -7.87
C ARG A 85 -0.41 -8.56 -7.00
N MET A 86 0.78 -8.74 -7.57
CA MET A 86 1.95 -9.26 -6.88
C MET A 86 2.39 -8.37 -5.71
N LEU A 87 2.15 -7.06 -5.79
CA LEU A 87 2.38 -6.12 -4.68
C LEU A 87 1.24 -6.11 -3.67
N THR A 88 0.00 -6.27 -4.14
CA THR A 88 -1.20 -6.16 -3.32
C THR A 88 -1.35 -7.31 -2.33
N GLU A 89 -1.10 -8.54 -2.75
CA GLU A 89 -1.21 -9.72 -1.89
C GLU A 89 -0.35 -9.65 -0.62
N PRO A 90 0.99 -9.46 -0.72
CA PRO A 90 1.82 -9.30 0.46
C PRO A 90 1.44 -8.03 1.25
N GLY A 91 1.07 -6.94 0.57
CA GLY A 91 0.61 -5.71 1.24
C GLY A 91 -0.64 -5.90 2.10
N LEU A 92 -1.63 -6.65 1.61
CA LEU A 92 -2.85 -6.99 2.36
C LEU A 92 -2.56 -7.88 3.57
N ALA A 93 -1.65 -8.85 3.42
CA ALA A 93 -1.19 -9.69 4.52
C ALA A 93 -0.49 -8.85 5.60
N LEU A 94 0.44 -7.99 5.19
CA LEU A 94 1.16 -7.07 6.08
C LEU A 94 0.20 -6.12 6.81
N LYS A 95 -0.75 -5.50 6.10
CA LYS A 95 -1.80 -4.67 6.69
C LYS A 95 -2.59 -5.42 7.76
N THR A 96 -2.97 -6.67 7.49
CA THR A 96 -3.71 -7.50 8.45
C THR A 96 -2.90 -7.73 9.73
N THR A 97 -1.59 -8.00 9.59
CA THR A 97 -0.67 -8.18 10.73
C THR A 97 -0.45 -6.89 11.51
N LEU A 98 -0.32 -5.74 10.83
CA LEU A 98 -0.21 -4.43 11.46
C LEU A 98 -1.48 -4.08 12.25
N MET A 99 -2.65 -4.35 11.68
CA MET A 99 -3.94 -4.11 12.35
C MET A 99 -4.14 -5.02 13.56
N SER A 100 -3.76 -6.30 13.47
CA SER A 100 -3.86 -7.24 14.61
C SER A 100 -2.91 -6.91 15.76
N THR A 101 -1.82 -6.19 15.47
CA THR A 101 -0.85 -5.69 16.47
C THR A 101 -1.18 -4.29 16.99
N GLY A 102 -2.30 -3.70 16.56
CA GLY A 102 -2.81 -2.42 17.08
C GLY A 102 -2.45 -1.18 16.27
N TYR A 103 -1.75 -1.33 15.13
CA TYR A 103 -1.41 -0.22 14.25
C TYR A 103 -2.49 0.05 13.21
N GLN A 104 -2.57 1.30 12.76
CA GLN A 104 -3.41 1.69 11.63
C GLN A 104 -2.57 1.69 10.35
N SER A 105 -3.12 1.18 9.25
CA SER A 105 -2.44 1.19 7.95
C SER A 105 -3.41 1.52 6.81
N VAL A 106 -2.93 2.34 5.89
CA VAL A 106 -3.66 2.85 4.71
C VAL A 106 -2.83 2.67 3.45
N ASP A 107 -3.50 2.59 2.30
CA ASP A 107 -2.81 2.69 1.02
C ASP A 107 -2.33 4.13 0.79
N SER A 108 -1.13 4.27 0.22
CA SER A 108 -0.56 5.54 -0.23
C SER A 108 -0.28 5.47 -1.73
N TYR A 109 -0.34 6.62 -2.38
CA TYR A 109 -0.05 6.76 -3.81
C TYR A 109 0.97 7.90 -3.96
N PRO A 110 2.27 7.66 -3.72
CA PRO A 110 3.26 8.73 -3.66
C PRO A 110 3.28 9.61 -4.92
N SER A 111 3.11 8.99 -6.10
CA SER A 111 3.05 9.73 -7.37
C SER A 111 1.78 10.60 -7.49
N ALA A 112 0.62 10.09 -7.10
CA ALA A 112 -0.62 10.86 -7.14
C ALA A 112 -0.60 12.00 -6.10
N GLU A 113 0.00 11.76 -4.93
CA GLU A 113 0.21 12.79 -3.91
C GLU A 113 1.10 13.92 -4.43
N GLN A 114 2.12 13.61 -5.24
CA GLN A 114 2.96 14.61 -5.89
C GLN A 114 2.19 15.39 -6.96
N ASP A 115 1.41 14.72 -7.80
CA ASP A 115 0.59 15.35 -8.85
C ASP A 115 -0.43 16.32 -8.23
N LEU A 116 -1.13 15.92 -7.16
CA LEU A 116 -2.07 16.78 -6.43
C LEU A 116 -1.41 18.04 -5.83
N ARG A 117 -0.14 17.95 -5.41
CA ARG A 117 0.59 19.11 -4.84
C ARG A 117 1.01 20.14 -5.89
N GLN A 118 1.01 19.80 -7.18
CA GLN A 118 1.38 20.72 -8.26
C GLN A 118 0.17 21.56 -8.76
N GLU A 119 -1.05 21.28 -8.28
CA GLU A 119 -2.28 21.96 -8.66
C GLU A 119 -2.77 23.02 -7.64
N VAL A 120 -1.92 23.44 -6.70
CA VAL A 120 -2.22 24.47 -5.67
C VAL A 120 -1.26 25.66 -5.74
#